data_AF-A0A0F8DEL7-F1
#
_entry.id   AF-A0A0F8DEL7-F1
#
_cell.length_a   1.000
_cell.length_b   1.000
_cell.length_c   1.000
_cell.angle_alpha   90.00
_cell.angle_beta   90.00
_cell.angle_gamma   90.00
#
_symmetry.space_group_name_H-M   'P 1'
#
loop_
_entity.id
_entity.type
_entity.pdbx_description
1 polymer ?
#
loop_
_entity_poly.entity_id
_entity_poly.type
_entity_poly.pdbx_seq_one_letter_code
_entity_poly.pdbx_strand_id
1 'polypeptide(L)'
;MIGRSVIANRKIKTKIIDFVLLTILVFSLGSIQGMAAEADNQELMTRVFAAAEESLGDIGPEDTLIITDIGSPAESYVFLDDFYSEFYGRELLYTKNLLIVQNARNAPLWFAFFDKSSGDCTFIEVSYGAENEISYQVTENIDFDTLSENPESIAAWNEKVSSKVFDGREFAILTISNGWATGSLDYELMQCLELHNHFCPGVSSGYVLANWMEENYPLEDGVSYTVFSCPNWCKEDVFVKRWDASPGKGGVWVSALTDEEIEAIGGSPAGIFVVTDKNAGTMQAVVLGFDFDVVRAECGAKEEDPAWISKYLMDRCLMDRKNWDKEGLVTEIAVIDIDEDTLIEMKQAGANPYVVLGLLNPAGNVNPSRNGFPGIGRWMNKSKA
;
A
#
# COMPACT_ATOMS: atom_id res chain seq x y z
N MET A 1 21.51 -3.73 85.96
CA MET A 1 20.52 -3.26 84.96
C MET A 1 21.20 -2.30 83.98
N ILE A 2 21.98 -2.84 83.05
CA ILE A 2 22.65 -2.10 81.97
C ILE A 2 22.70 -3.11 80.82
N GLY A 3 22.10 -2.82 79.65
CA GLY A 3 22.24 -3.74 78.50
C GLY A 3 21.11 -3.84 77.48
N ARG A 4 20.19 -2.88 77.35
CA ARG A 4 19.23 -2.85 76.22
C ARG A 4 19.27 -1.59 75.34
N SER A 5 19.83 -0.49 75.81
CA SER A 5 19.85 0.79 75.07
C SER A 5 20.94 0.89 73.99
N VAL A 6 22.11 0.29 74.21
CA VAL A 6 23.29 0.47 73.32
C VAL A 6 23.15 -0.27 71.98
N ILE A 7 22.47 -1.42 71.95
CA ILE A 7 22.33 -2.25 70.73
C ILE A 7 21.31 -1.65 69.75
N ALA A 8 20.25 -1.01 70.26
CA ALA A 8 19.25 -0.34 69.43
C ALA A 8 19.83 0.89 68.71
N ASN A 9 20.64 1.68 69.43
CA ASN A 9 21.24 2.90 68.88
C ASN A 9 22.29 2.63 67.79
N ARG A 10 23.00 1.49 67.85
CA ARG A 10 23.97 1.09 66.82
C ARG A 10 23.28 0.65 65.54
N LYS A 11 22.18 -0.12 65.62
CA LYS A 11 21.39 -0.56 64.46
C LYS A 11 20.69 0.59 63.73
N ILE A 12 20.26 1.63 64.45
CA ILE A 12 19.62 2.81 63.83
C ILE A 12 20.66 3.67 63.10
N LYS A 13 21.84 3.88 63.67
CA LYS A 13 22.91 4.64 62.99
C LYS A 13 23.42 3.95 61.73
N THR A 14 23.57 2.63 61.71
CA THR A 14 23.99 1.90 60.50
C THR A 14 22.94 2.01 59.39
N LYS A 15 21.65 1.88 59.71
CA LYS A 15 20.57 2.02 58.72
C LYS A 15 20.45 3.43 58.14
N ILE A 16 20.76 4.47 58.91
CA ILE A 16 20.74 5.86 58.41
C ILE A 16 21.95 6.12 57.49
N ILE A 17 23.13 5.57 57.83
CA ILE A 17 24.32 5.69 56.98
C ILE A 17 24.14 4.93 55.66
N ASP A 18 23.55 3.72 55.70
CA ASP A 18 23.25 2.94 54.51
C ASP A 18 22.18 3.62 53.63
N PHE A 19 21.18 4.29 54.23
CA PHE A 19 20.16 5.03 53.49
C PHE A 19 20.72 6.30 52.84
N VAL A 20 21.65 7.00 53.50
CA VAL A 20 22.33 8.19 52.94
C VAL A 20 23.32 7.81 51.84
N LEU A 21 24.04 6.69 51.98
CA LEU A 21 24.91 6.17 50.91
C LEU A 21 24.11 5.67 49.70
N LEU A 22 22.94 5.05 49.91
CA LEU A 22 22.06 4.62 48.81
C LEU A 22 21.43 5.82 48.09
N THR A 23 21.07 6.89 48.79
CA THR A 23 20.56 8.12 48.13
C THR A 23 21.66 8.84 47.36
N ILE A 24 22.89 8.90 47.86
CA ILE A 24 24.02 9.49 47.13
C ILE A 24 24.36 8.65 45.89
N LEU A 25 24.29 7.31 45.96
CA LEU A 25 24.52 6.43 44.81
C LEU A 25 23.42 6.57 43.73
N VAL A 26 22.16 6.72 44.14
CA VAL A 26 21.02 6.94 43.24
C VAL A 26 21.05 8.34 42.61
N PHE A 27 21.54 9.37 43.31
CA PHE A 27 21.76 10.70 42.74
C PHE A 27 23.05 10.81 41.89
N SER A 28 24.07 9.95 42.10
CA SER A 28 25.27 9.90 41.26
C SER A 28 25.12 9.02 40.00
N LEU A 29 24.08 8.18 39.95
CA LEU A 29 23.69 7.40 38.76
C LEU A 29 22.56 8.07 37.95
N GLY A 30 22.10 9.24 38.39
CA GLY A 30 21.01 10.02 37.77
C GLY A 30 21.45 11.06 36.74
N SER A 31 22.70 11.06 36.30
CA SER A 31 23.15 11.78 35.11
C SER A 31 23.38 10.80 33.97
N ILE A 32 22.33 10.07 33.59
CA ILE A 32 22.27 9.37 32.30
C ILE A 32 22.14 10.46 31.23
N GLN A 33 22.78 10.22 30.09
CA GLN A 33 23.03 11.11 28.94
C GLN A 33 21.79 11.71 28.24
N GLY A 34 20.64 11.84 28.91
CA GLY A 34 19.38 12.29 28.30
C GLY A 34 19.33 13.76 27.88
N MET A 35 20.01 14.66 28.58
CA MET A 35 19.92 16.10 28.26
C MET A 35 20.80 16.55 27.08
N ALA A 36 21.81 15.76 26.71
CA ALA A 36 22.62 16.05 25.52
C ALA A 36 22.02 15.43 24.26
N ALA A 37 21.34 14.28 24.38
CA ALA A 37 20.61 13.65 23.28
C ALA A 37 19.31 14.40 22.93
N GLU A 38 18.66 15.07 23.88
CA GLU A 38 17.48 15.92 23.60
C GLU A 38 17.80 17.12 22.69
N ALA A 39 19.03 17.67 22.74
CA ALA A 39 19.41 18.83 21.94
C ALA A 39 19.79 18.49 20.49
N ASP A 40 20.13 17.23 20.18
CA ASP A 40 20.51 16.75 18.84
C ASP A 40 19.33 16.08 18.10
N ASN A 41 18.25 15.77 18.83
CA ASN A 41 17.08 15.05 18.33
C ASN A 41 15.99 15.96 17.72
N GLN A 42 15.94 17.24 18.09
CA GLN A 42 14.84 18.16 17.72
C GLN A 42 15.04 18.88 16.37
N GLU A 43 16.13 18.58 15.65
CA GLU A 43 16.43 19.18 14.34
C GLU A 43 16.38 18.19 13.17
N LEU A 44 15.97 16.92 13.37
CA LEU A 44 16.00 15.97 12.26
C LEU A 44 15.06 16.41 11.11
N MET A 45 13.84 16.82 11.42
CA MET A 45 12.90 17.29 10.39
C MET A 45 13.38 18.61 9.75
N THR A 46 13.90 19.55 10.54
CA THR A 46 14.54 20.77 10.00
C THR A 46 15.66 20.43 9.01
N ARG A 47 16.53 19.46 9.33
CA ARG A 47 17.60 18.99 8.45
C ARG A 47 17.06 18.30 7.19
N VAL A 48 16.01 17.49 7.30
CA VAL A 48 15.37 16.82 6.15
C VAL A 48 14.82 17.86 5.16
N PHE A 49 14.07 18.85 5.64
CA PHE A 49 13.54 19.92 4.79
C PHE A 49 14.66 20.78 4.19
N ALA A 50 15.67 21.15 4.98
CA ALA A 50 16.81 21.93 4.48
C ALA A 50 17.62 21.18 3.41
N ALA A 51 17.79 19.85 3.55
CA ALA A 51 18.47 19.02 2.58
C ALA A 51 17.70 18.91 1.24
N ALA A 52 16.37 18.87 1.31
CA ALA A 52 15.51 18.95 0.13
C ALA A 52 15.64 20.32 -0.55
N GLU A 53 15.58 21.41 0.23
CA GLU A 53 15.70 22.78 -0.29
C GLU A 53 17.09 23.09 -0.89
N GLU A 54 18.17 22.51 -0.33
CA GLU A 54 19.51 22.60 -0.92
C GLU A 54 19.55 22.00 -2.33
N SER A 55 18.75 20.95 -2.58
CA SER A 55 18.71 20.24 -3.85
C SER A 55 17.72 20.86 -4.85
N LEU A 56 16.54 21.27 -4.38
CA LEU A 56 15.41 21.68 -5.22
C LEU A 56 15.22 23.20 -5.28
N GLY A 57 15.85 23.95 -4.36
CA GLY A 57 15.52 25.35 -4.10
C GLY A 57 14.34 25.49 -3.14
N ASP A 58 13.75 26.68 -3.11
CA ASP A 58 12.61 26.97 -2.22
C ASP A 58 11.42 26.07 -2.58
N ILE A 59 10.97 25.25 -1.62
CA ILE A 59 9.77 24.41 -1.78
C ILE A 59 8.52 25.18 -1.34
N GLY A 60 7.39 24.91 -2.00
CA GLY A 60 6.16 25.67 -1.78
C GLY A 60 4.90 24.98 -2.28
N PRO A 61 3.72 25.53 -1.96
CA PRO A 61 2.43 24.86 -2.14
C PRO A 61 2.00 24.65 -3.60
N GLU A 62 2.60 25.36 -4.56
CA GLU A 62 2.21 25.28 -5.98
C GLU A 62 2.85 24.08 -6.69
N ASP A 63 4.12 23.79 -6.41
CA ASP A 63 4.91 22.83 -7.20
C ASP A 63 5.44 21.63 -6.40
N THR A 64 5.32 21.63 -5.06
CA THR A 64 5.90 20.57 -4.22
C THR A 64 4.89 19.50 -3.81
N LEU A 65 5.25 18.22 -4.02
CA LEU A 65 4.62 17.07 -3.36
C LEU A 65 5.62 16.41 -2.41
N ILE A 66 5.17 16.09 -1.20
CA ILE A 66 5.91 15.29 -0.24
C ILE A 66 5.23 13.94 -0.09
N ILE A 67 5.97 12.87 -0.33
CA ILE A 67 5.54 11.50 -0.05
C ILE A 67 6.42 10.95 1.08
N THR A 68 5.83 10.39 2.12
CA THR A 68 6.59 9.84 3.26
C THR A 68 5.82 8.72 3.94
N ASP A 69 6.50 7.85 4.66
CA ASP A 69 5.87 6.84 5.51
C ASP A 69 5.85 7.21 7.00
N ILE A 70 6.13 8.47 7.35
CA ILE A 70 6.16 8.94 8.74
C ILE A 70 4.92 8.51 9.54
N GLY A 71 5.17 7.92 10.71
CA GLY A 71 4.14 7.33 11.57
C GLY A 71 3.92 5.82 11.36
N SER A 72 4.33 5.26 10.21
CA SER A 72 4.22 3.81 9.95
C SER A 72 5.41 3.01 10.53
N PRO A 73 6.68 3.36 10.25
CA PRO A 73 7.83 2.77 10.93
C PRO A 73 7.75 2.92 12.46
N ALA A 74 8.24 1.92 13.18
CA ALA A 74 8.22 1.92 14.65
C ALA A 74 8.91 3.16 15.21
N GLU A 75 8.29 3.81 16.20
CA GLU A 75 8.79 5.02 16.86
C GLU A 75 8.94 6.27 15.98
N SER A 76 8.67 6.22 14.67
CA SER A 76 8.74 7.41 13.80
C SER A 76 7.71 8.50 14.17
N TYR A 77 6.66 8.14 14.92
CA TYR A 77 5.63 9.07 15.38
C TYR A 77 6.17 10.22 16.26
N VAL A 78 7.36 10.07 16.84
CA VAL A 78 8.01 11.12 17.65
C VAL A 78 8.36 12.35 16.82
N PHE A 79 8.46 12.22 15.49
CA PHE A 79 8.81 13.31 14.58
C PHE A 79 7.59 14.01 13.96
N LEU A 80 6.36 13.57 14.27
CA LEU A 80 5.16 14.11 13.62
C LEU A 80 4.97 15.61 13.89
N ASP A 81 5.12 16.05 15.13
CA ASP A 81 4.93 17.46 15.49
C ASP A 81 5.95 18.37 14.79
N ASP A 82 7.23 17.95 14.78
CA ASP A 82 8.31 18.68 14.10
C ASP A 82 8.11 18.69 12.59
N PHE A 83 7.73 17.55 12.00
CA PHE A 83 7.45 17.43 10.57
C PHE A 83 6.32 18.39 10.16
N TYR A 84 5.20 18.38 10.89
CA TYR A 84 4.07 19.26 10.58
C TYR A 84 4.41 20.73 10.83
N SER A 85 5.26 21.05 11.82
CA SER A 85 5.76 22.41 12.03
C SER A 85 6.55 22.90 10.80
N GLU A 86 7.48 22.10 10.28
CA GLU A 86 8.26 22.43 9.08
C GLU A 86 7.37 22.51 7.82
N PHE A 87 6.43 21.57 7.69
CA PHE A 87 5.48 21.49 6.57
C PHE A 87 4.59 22.73 6.50
N TYR A 88 3.90 23.07 7.59
CA TYR A 88 3.02 24.25 7.63
C TYR A 88 3.80 25.57 7.65
N GLY A 89 5.04 25.57 8.14
CA GLY A 89 5.95 26.72 8.06
C GLY A 89 6.26 27.16 6.63
N ARG A 90 6.10 26.26 5.65
CA ARG A 90 6.27 26.49 4.20
C ARG A 90 4.95 26.67 3.46
N GLU A 91 3.86 26.87 4.20
CA GLU A 91 2.51 27.05 3.66
C GLU A 91 2.00 25.87 2.82
N LEU A 92 2.61 24.69 2.95
CA LEU A 92 2.19 23.46 2.28
C LEU A 92 0.82 23.01 2.81
N LEU A 93 -0.01 22.47 1.92
CA LEU A 93 -1.39 22.09 2.22
C LEU A 93 -1.51 20.57 2.30
N TYR A 94 -2.03 20.08 3.42
CA TYR A 94 -2.16 18.63 3.69
C TYR A 94 -2.80 17.84 2.54
N THR A 95 -3.90 18.35 1.98
CA THR A 95 -4.65 17.65 0.92
C THR A 95 -4.08 17.82 -0.48
N LYS A 96 -3.05 18.68 -0.66
CA LYS A 96 -2.46 18.95 -1.98
C LYS A 96 -0.99 18.58 -2.06
N ASN A 97 -0.24 18.70 -0.98
CA ASN A 97 1.22 18.62 -1.01
C ASN A 97 1.76 17.47 -0.15
N LEU A 98 0.89 16.64 0.45
CA LEU A 98 1.32 15.55 1.31
C LEU A 98 0.57 14.25 1.01
N LEU A 99 1.32 13.17 0.85
CA LEU A 99 0.81 11.81 0.89
C LEU A 99 1.60 11.01 1.92
N ILE A 100 0.92 10.58 2.99
CA ILE A 100 1.50 9.68 3.99
C ILE A 100 1.13 8.24 3.62
N VAL A 101 2.10 7.48 3.14
CA VAL A 101 1.89 6.08 2.73
C VAL A 101 2.16 5.10 3.87
N GLN A 102 1.43 3.99 3.88
CA GLN A 102 1.66 2.91 4.82
C GLN A 102 2.91 2.11 4.46
N ASN A 103 3.64 1.71 5.50
CA ASN A 103 4.79 0.83 5.36
C ASN A 103 4.90 -0.14 6.55
N ALA A 104 5.76 -1.14 6.41
CA ALA A 104 6.02 -2.08 7.49
C ALA A 104 6.64 -1.38 8.71
N ARG A 105 6.27 -1.80 9.93
CA ARG A 105 6.81 -1.20 11.16
C ARG A 105 8.33 -1.29 11.28
N ASN A 106 8.98 -2.19 10.54
CA ASN A 106 10.44 -2.37 10.53
C ASN A 106 11.11 -1.77 9.28
N ALA A 107 10.38 -1.03 8.46
CA ALA A 107 10.96 -0.28 7.36
C ALA A 107 11.72 0.96 7.86
N PRO A 108 12.72 1.46 7.11
CA PRO A 108 13.32 2.75 7.41
C PRO A 108 12.33 3.89 7.15
N LEU A 109 12.49 5.01 7.87
CA LEU A 109 11.72 6.23 7.65
C LEU A 109 12.31 6.99 6.46
N TRP A 110 11.46 7.40 5.52
CA TRP A 110 11.90 8.11 4.32
C TRP A 110 10.95 9.24 3.90
N PHE A 111 11.46 10.12 3.06
CA PHE A 111 10.79 11.26 2.49
C PHE A 111 11.18 11.40 1.01
N ALA A 112 10.22 11.69 0.16
CA ALA A 112 10.43 12.08 -1.23
C ALA A 112 9.82 13.47 -1.44
N PHE A 113 10.66 14.45 -1.77
CA PHE A 113 10.26 15.81 -2.12
C PHE A 113 10.32 15.93 -3.63
N PHE A 114 9.17 16.04 -4.28
CA PHE A 114 9.05 16.19 -5.72
C PHE A 114 8.71 17.63 -6.09
N ASP A 115 9.49 18.21 -7.00
CA ASP A 115 9.20 19.49 -7.62
C ASP A 115 8.61 19.29 -9.01
N LYS A 116 7.35 19.71 -9.18
CA LYS A 116 6.62 19.60 -10.44
C LYS A 116 7.24 20.42 -11.57
N SER A 117 7.87 21.55 -11.25
CA SER A 117 8.33 22.50 -12.25
C SER A 117 9.59 22.02 -12.99
N SER A 118 10.51 21.39 -12.26
CA SER A 118 11.73 20.78 -12.80
C SER A 118 11.56 19.30 -13.14
N GLY A 119 10.63 18.61 -12.46
CA GLY A 119 10.53 17.16 -12.49
C GLY A 119 11.53 16.46 -11.56
N ASP A 120 12.30 17.20 -10.77
CA ASP A 120 13.29 16.63 -9.85
C ASP A 120 12.62 16.13 -8.57
N CYS A 121 13.15 15.01 -8.05
CA CYS A 121 12.73 14.43 -6.80
C CYS A 121 13.95 14.17 -5.90
N THR A 122 13.96 14.78 -4.73
CA THR A 122 14.95 14.50 -3.67
C THR A 122 14.38 13.44 -2.73
N PHE A 123 14.99 12.26 -2.75
CA PHE A 123 14.70 11.16 -1.82
C PHE A 123 15.67 11.22 -0.64
N ILE A 124 15.15 11.09 0.56
CA ILE A 124 15.88 11.16 1.83
C ILE A 124 15.43 9.99 2.71
N GLU A 125 16.38 9.17 3.15
CA GLU A 125 16.16 8.18 4.20
C GLU A 125 16.85 8.65 5.48
N VAL A 126 16.20 8.40 6.63
CA VAL A 126 16.74 8.77 7.93
C VAL A 126 16.91 7.57 8.84
N SER A 127 18.00 7.59 9.60
CA SER A 127 18.23 6.71 10.74
C SER A 127 17.88 7.46 12.02
N TYR A 128 17.25 6.77 12.97
CA TYR A 128 16.81 7.37 14.23
C TYR A 128 16.85 6.38 15.39
N GLY A 129 16.87 6.92 16.61
CA GLY A 129 16.87 6.18 17.86
C GLY A 129 18.20 6.29 18.61
N ALA A 130 19.22 5.53 18.19
CA ALA A 130 20.55 5.65 18.79
C ALA A 130 21.25 6.93 18.35
N GLU A 131 21.15 7.23 17.04
CA GLU A 131 21.64 8.45 16.39
C GLU A 131 20.58 8.88 15.38
N ASN A 132 20.30 10.19 15.33
CA ASN A 132 19.32 10.78 14.42
C ASN A 132 20.06 11.48 13.28
N GLU A 133 20.02 10.92 12.07
CA GLU A 133 20.73 11.44 10.90
C GLU A 133 20.04 11.13 9.58
N ILE A 134 20.40 11.89 8.54
CA ILE A 134 20.11 11.52 7.15
C ILE A 134 21.10 10.42 6.76
N SER A 135 20.62 9.20 6.60
CA SER A 135 21.45 8.03 6.27
C SER A 135 21.65 7.87 4.76
N TYR A 136 20.75 8.41 3.95
CA TYR A 136 20.86 8.39 2.50
C TYR A 136 20.11 9.57 1.88
N GLN A 137 20.68 10.16 0.83
CA GLN A 137 20.06 11.22 0.04
C GLN A 137 20.48 11.10 -1.41
N VAL A 138 19.52 11.32 -2.33
CA VAL A 138 19.77 11.42 -3.76
C VAL A 138 18.71 12.28 -4.41
N THR A 139 19.07 12.97 -5.50
CA THR A 139 18.14 13.74 -6.33
C THR A 139 18.21 13.22 -7.75
N GLU A 140 17.06 12.86 -8.31
CA GLU A 140 16.93 12.41 -9.71
C GLU A 140 15.77 13.13 -10.38
N ASN A 141 15.89 13.37 -11.68
CA ASN A 141 14.76 13.82 -12.48
C ASN A 141 13.85 12.63 -12.78
N ILE A 142 12.58 12.73 -12.40
CA ILE A 142 11.59 11.65 -12.54
C ILE A 142 10.41 12.05 -13.43
N ASP A 143 10.54 13.13 -14.20
CA ASP A 143 9.52 13.54 -15.16
C ASP A 143 9.26 12.43 -16.18
N PHE A 144 8.04 11.90 -16.21
CA PHE A 144 7.72 10.73 -17.01
C PHE A 144 7.93 10.97 -18.50
N ASP A 145 7.54 12.15 -19.00
CA ASP A 145 7.64 12.47 -20.42
C ASP A 145 9.12 12.55 -20.85
N THR A 146 10.01 13.07 -19.98
CA THR A 146 11.47 13.08 -20.16
C THR A 146 12.06 11.67 -20.10
N LEU A 147 11.72 10.89 -19.07
CA LEU A 147 12.27 9.53 -18.91
C LEU A 147 11.85 8.59 -20.03
N SER A 148 10.62 8.74 -20.56
CA SER A 148 10.04 7.87 -21.58
C SER A 148 10.28 8.32 -23.02
N GLU A 149 10.97 9.44 -23.25
CA GLU A 149 11.10 10.06 -24.57
C GLU A 149 11.74 9.14 -25.61
N ASN A 150 12.83 8.44 -25.26
CA ASN A 150 13.62 7.67 -26.22
C ASN A 150 14.35 6.48 -25.57
N PRO A 151 14.89 5.53 -26.37
CA PRO A 151 15.54 4.33 -25.82
C PRO A 151 16.74 4.61 -24.89
N GLU A 152 17.43 5.74 -25.04
CA GLU A 152 18.58 6.10 -24.19
C GLU A 152 18.12 6.56 -22.81
N SER A 153 17.13 7.46 -22.74
CA SER A 153 16.53 7.90 -21.46
C SER A 153 15.88 6.73 -20.71
N ILE A 154 15.19 5.86 -21.45
CA ILE A 154 14.58 4.65 -20.90
C ILE A 154 15.63 3.70 -20.31
N ALA A 155 16.74 3.48 -21.03
CA ALA A 155 17.82 2.63 -20.56
C ALA A 155 18.50 3.21 -19.30
N ALA A 156 18.73 4.52 -19.27
CA ALA A 156 19.31 5.22 -18.12
C ALA A 156 18.44 5.07 -16.87
N TRP A 157 17.12 5.27 -16.99
CA TRP A 157 16.23 5.09 -15.85
C TRP A 157 16.10 3.61 -15.43
N ASN A 158 16.09 2.67 -16.37
CA ASN A 158 16.10 1.24 -16.04
C ASN A 158 17.34 0.83 -15.22
N GLU A 159 18.50 1.45 -15.48
CA GLU A 159 19.70 1.25 -14.65
C GLU A 159 19.45 1.74 -13.22
N LYS A 160 18.85 2.93 -13.04
CA LYS A 160 18.49 3.50 -11.74
C LYS A 160 17.49 2.65 -10.95
N VAL A 161 16.47 2.12 -11.64
CA VAL A 161 15.52 1.15 -11.08
C VAL A 161 16.24 -0.13 -10.65
N SER A 162 17.16 -0.64 -11.48
CA SER A 162 17.92 -1.86 -11.17
C SER A 162 18.89 -1.67 -10.01
N SER A 163 19.51 -0.48 -9.90
CA SER A 163 20.42 -0.12 -8.81
C SER A 163 19.70 0.32 -7.53
N LYS A 164 18.36 0.40 -7.57
CA LYS A 164 17.52 0.85 -6.47
C LYS A 164 17.88 2.24 -5.95
N VAL A 165 17.88 3.23 -6.84
CA VAL A 165 18.27 4.61 -6.48
C VAL A 165 17.40 5.21 -5.36
N PHE A 166 16.15 4.78 -5.20
CA PHE A 166 15.28 5.18 -4.09
C PHE A 166 15.02 4.01 -3.13
N ASP A 167 16.02 3.16 -2.94
CA ASP A 167 15.95 1.98 -2.07
C ASP A 167 14.71 1.09 -2.37
N GLY A 168 14.39 0.88 -3.64
CA GLY A 168 13.28 0.02 -4.07
C GLY A 168 11.91 0.71 -4.14
N ARG A 169 11.85 2.04 -3.97
CA ARG A 169 10.62 2.86 -4.06
C ARG A 169 10.47 3.58 -5.40
N GLU A 170 11.27 3.22 -6.41
CA GLU A 170 11.34 3.93 -7.69
C GLU A 170 9.98 3.97 -8.37
N PHE A 171 9.27 2.84 -8.39
CA PHE A 171 7.94 2.76 -8.99
C PHE A 171 6.91 3.59 -8.22
N ALA A 172 6.91 3.52 -6.89
CA ALA A 172 5.97 4.26 -6.05
C ALA A 172 6.14 5.78 -6.21
N ILE A 173 7.38 6.26 -6.05
CA ILE A 173 7.71 7.68 -6.14
C ILE A 173 7.44 8.22 -7.56
N LEU A 174 7.87 7.49 -8.61
CA LEU A 174 7.64 7.91 -9.99
C LEU A 174 6.15 8.02 -10.31
N THR A 175 5.37 6.97 -10.04
CA THR A 175 3.97 6.92 -10.47
C THR A 175 3.07 7.88 -9.69
N ILE A 176 3.26 8.00 -8.37
CA ILE A 176 2.50 8.94 -7.55
C ILE A 176 2.84 10.38 -7.95
N SER A 177 4.12 10.72 -8.03
CA SER A 177 4.56 12.09 -8.32
C SER A 177 4.07 12.57 -9.68
N ASN A 178 4.24 11.75 -10.71
CA ASN A 178 3.77 12.11 -12.05
C ASN A 178 2.23 12.11 -12.12
N GLY A 179 1.55 11.18 -11.45
CA GLY A 179 0.08 11.19 -11.34
C GLY A 179 -0.42 12.50 -10.74
N TRP A 180 0.14 12.90 -9.60
CA TRP A 180 -0.14 14.18 -8.94
C TRP A 180 0.19 15.39 -9.82
N ALA A 181 1.33 15.36 -10.52
CA ALA A 181 1.79 16.45 -11.39
C ALA A 181 0.77 16.81 -12.49
N THR A 182 -0.06 15.85 -12.94
CA THR A 182 -1.15 16.11 -13.90
C THR A 182 -2.20 17.11 -13.39
N GLY A 183 -2.29 17.32 -12.06
CA GLY A 183 -3.35 18.10 -11.41
C GLY A 183 -4.74 17.44 -11.48
N SER A 184 -4.81 16.19 -11.96
CA SER A 184 -6.06 15.46 -12.20
C SER A 184 -6.16 14.16 -11.39
N LEU A 185 -5.19 13.88 -10.51
CA LEU A 185 -5.26 12.74 -9.60
C LEU A 185 -6.33 13.00 -8.54
N ASP A 186 -7.38 12.18 -8.57
CA ASP A 186 -8.50 12.32 -7.65
C ASP A 186 -8.05 12.17 -6.19
N TYR A 187 -8.61 13.00 -5.30
CA TYR A 187 -8.23 13.01 -3.90
C TYR A 187 -8.59 11.70 -3.18
N GLU A 188 -9.73 11.09 -3.49
CA GLU A 188 -10.10 9.78 -2.94
C GLU A 188 -9.21 8.67 -3.47
N LEU A 189 -8.79 8.76 -4.74
CA LEU A 189 -7.80 7.83 -5.28
C LEU A 189 -6.46 8.00 -4.54
N MET A 190 -6.00 9.23 -4.32
CA MET A 190 -4.79 9.53 -3.55
C MET A 190 -4.87 8.95 -2.13
N GLN A 191 -6.05 9.02 -1.51
CA GLN A 191 -6.34 8.39 -0.22
C GLN A 191 -6.26 6.85 -0.25
N CYS A 192 -6.60 6.19 -1.37
CA CYS A 192 -6.35 4.75 -1.53
C CYS A 192 -4.85 4.44 -1.60
N LEU A 193 -4.05 5.34 -2.17
CA LEU A 193 -2.59 5.19 -2.24
C LEU A 193 -1.90 5.32 -0.88
N GLU A 194 -2.54 6.00 0.10
CA GLU A 194 -2.08 5.98 1.50
C GLU A 194 -1.99 4.53 2.02
N LEU A 195 -2.97 3.68 1.68
CA LEU A 195 -2.98 2.27 2.09
C LEU A 195 -2.11 1.41 1.15
N HIS A 196 -2.29 1.55 -0.16
CA HIS A 196 -1.64 0.68 -1.14
C HIS A 196 -0.14 0.98 -1.33
N ASN A 197 0.31 2.18 -0.96
CA ASN A 197 1.68 2.70 -0.99
C ASN A 197 2.35 2.93 -2.35
N HIS A 198 1.66 2.68 -3.45
CA HIS A 198 2.12 3.00 -4.80
C HIS A 198 0.94 3.14 -5.75
N PHE A 199 1.12 3.84 -6.87
CA PHE A 199 0.08 3.95 -7.90
C PHE A 199 0.31 2.91 -8.99
N CYS A 200 -0.67 2.03 -9.20
CA CYS A 200 -0.59 0.99 -10.22
C CYS A 200 -1.94 0.68 -10.88
N PRO A 201 -1.93 0.02 -12.06
CA PRO A 201 -3.15 -0.33 -12.79
C PRO A 201 -4.14 -1.18 -11.96
N GLY A 202 -3.63 -1.95 -11.01
CA GLY A 202 -4.47 -2.73 -10.11
C GLY A 202 -5.29 -1.84 -9.16
N VAL A 203 -4.75 -0.72 -8.69
CA VAL A 203 -5.49 0.23 -7.84
C VAL A 203 -6.42 1.08 -8.69
N SER A 204 -5.93 1.64 -9.80
CA SER A 204 -6.76 2.47 -10.68
C SER A 204 -7.94 1.67 -11.26
N SER A 205 -7.76 0.40 -11.61
CA SER A 205 -8.89 -0.48 -11.99
C SER A 205 -9.91 -0.67 -10.86
N GLY A 206 -9.46 -0.80 -9.60
CA GLY A 206 -10.35 -0.82 -8.44
C GLY A 206 -11.16 0.45 -8.29
N TYR A 207 -10.55 1.61 -8.55
CA TYR A 207 -11.22 2.90 -8.53
C TYR A 207 -12.26 3.02 -9.65
N VAL A 208 -11.96 2.54 -10.86
CA VAL A 208 -12.93 2.47 -11.97
C VAL A 208 -14.09 1.54 -11.65
N LEU A 209 -13.82 0.33 -11.12
CA LEU A 209 -14.84 -0.62 -10.69
C LEU A 209 -15.75 -0.04 -9.60
N ALA A 210 -15.17 0.69 -8.64
CA ALA A 210 -15.93 1.30 -7.57
C ALA A 210 -16.89 2.39 -8.09
N ASN A 211 -16.42 3.24 -9.01
CA ASN A 211 -17.27 4.24 -9.64
C ASN A 211 -18.37 3.58 -10.48
N TRP A 212 -18.04 2.54 -11.25
CA TRP A 212 -19.05 1.80 -12.01
C TRP A 212 -20.15 1.24 -11.09
N MET A 213 -19.78 0.64 -9.96
CA MET A 213 -20.74 0.13 -8.97
C MET A 213 -21.62 1.23 -8.40
N GLU A 214 -21.05 2.38 -8.02
CA GLU A 214 -21.82 3.50 -7.46
C GLU A 214 -22.73 4.19 -8.49
N GLU A 215 -22.35 4.19 -9.77
CA GLU A 215 -23.18 4.71 -10.86
C GLU A 215 -24.38 3.80 -11.18
N ASN A 216 -24.19 2.48 -11.10
CA ASN A 216 -25.22 1.49 -11.48
C ASN A 216 -26.05 0.98 -10.29
N TYR A 217 -25.49 0.96 -9.09
CA TYR A 217 -26.11 0.48 -7.85
C TYR A 217 -25.90 1.47 -6.69
N PRO A 218 -26.40 2.72 -6.75
CA PRO A 218 -26.01 3.80 -5.84
C PRO A 218 -26.08 3.45 -4.34
N LEU A 219 -25.06 3.87 -3.58
CA LEU A 219 -25.00 3.73 -2.12
C LEU A 219 -25.92 4.75 -1.42
N GLU A 220 -27.23 4.53 -1.51
CA GLU A 220 -28.24 5.28 -0.76
C GLU A 220 -28.38 4.78 0.69
N ASP A 221 -29.11 5.52 1.54
CA ASP A 221 -29.40 5.08 2.91
C ASP A 221 -30.12 3.73 2.90
N GLY A 222 -29.59 2.75 3.62
CA GLY A 222 -30.09 1.36 3.63
C GLY A 222 -29.49 0.44 2.57
N VAL A 223 -28.64 0.94 1.66
CA VAL A 223 -27.89 0.14 0.69
C VAL A 223 -26.46 -0.08 1.17
N SER A 224 -25.93 -1.29 0.99
CA SER A 224 -24.54 -1.62 1.34
C SER A 224 -23.94 -2.62 0.37
N TYR A 225 -22.62 -2.56 0.19
CA TYR A 225 -21.86 -3.55 -0.57
C TYR A 225 -21.13 -4.54 0.33
N THR A 226 -21.08 -5.79 -0.11
CA THR A 226 -20.18 -6.83 0.39
C THR A 226 -19.36 -7.34 -0.79
N VAL A 227 -18.04 -7.33 -0.67
CA VAL A 227 -17.12 -7.65 -1.78
C VAL A 227 -16.56 -9.06 -1.63
N PHE A 228 -16.63 -9.85 -2.69
CA PHE A 228 -15.84 -11.07 -2.85
C PHE A 228 -14.79 -10.81 -3.92
N SER A 229 -13.60 -10.46 -3.45
CA SER A 229 -12.45 -10.17 -4.28
C SER A 229 -11.78 -11.47 -4.70
N CYS A 230 -12.38 -12.08 -5.72
CA CYS A 230 -12.01 -13.35 -6.29
C CYS A 230 -12.09 -13.17 -7.82
N PRO A 231 -10.98 -13.05 -8.55
CA PRO A 231 -9.59 -13.19 -8.09
C PRO A 231 -9.09 -11.95 -7.31
N ASN A 232 -7.96 -12.10 -6.62
CA ASN A 232 -7.38 -11.07 -5.77
C ASN A 232 -6.24 -10.27 -6.47
N TRP A 233 -6.25 -8.94 -6.36
CA TRP A 233 -5.18 -8.02 -6.78
C TRP A 233 -5.38 -6.62 -6.19
N CYS A 234 -4.49 -5.65 -6.37
CA CYS A 234 -4.50 -4.31 -5.74
C CYS A 234 -5.84 -3.51 -5.62
N LYS A 235 -6.92 -3.82 -6.36
CA LYS A 235 -8.22 -3.11 -6.34
C LYS A 235 -8.90 -3.04 -4.97
N GLU A 236 -8.53 -3.91 -4.07
CA GLU A 236 -9.31 -4.31 -2.87
C GLU A 236 -9.00 -3.33 -1.76
N ASP A 237 -7.80 -2.75 -1.78
CA ASP A 237 -7.45 -1.58 -0.97
C ASP A 237 -8.32 -0.37 -1.31
N VAL A 238 -8.81 -0.25 -2.56
CA VAL A 238 -9.81 0.78 -2.91
C VAL A 238 -11.12 0.51 -2.19
N PHE A 239 -11.63 -0.72 -2.23
CA PHE A 239 -12.91 -1.06 -1.59
C PHE A 239 -12.83 -0.93 -0.06
N VAL A 240 -11.69 -1.30 0.54
CA VAL A 240 -11.43 -1.12 1.97
C VAL A 240 -11.43 0.36 2.33
N LYS A 241 -10.79 1.23 1.53
CA LYS A 241 -10.69 2.67 1.81
C LYS A 241 -11.98 3.42 1.48
N ARG A 242 -12.55 3.24 0.29
CA ARG A 242 -13.69 3.99 -0.25
C ARG A 242 -15.03 3.55 0.34
N TRP A 243 -15.22 2.25 0.57
CA TRP A 243 -16.50 1.70 1.06
C TRP A 243 -16.47 1.22 2.51
N ASP A 244 -15.35 1.43 3.22
CA ASP A 244 -15.17 0.89 4.57
C ASP A 244 -15.30 -0.65 4.62
N ALA A 245 -15.06 -1.32 3.49
CA ALA A 245 -15.30 -2.75 3.30
C ALA A 245 -14.15 -3.62 3.84
N SER A 246 -13.69 -3.35 5.08
CA SER A 246 -12.56 -4.08 5.66
C SER A 246 -12.91 -5.54 6.02
N PRO A 247 -11.93 -6.47 6.00
CA PRO A 247 -12.15 -7.85 6.47
C PRO A 247 -12.66 -7.92 7.91
N GLY A 248 -12.16 -7.04 8.79
CA GLY A 248 -12.57 -6.98 10.19
C GLY A 248 -14.01 -6.52 10.41
N LYS A 249 -14.58 -5.79 9.44
CA LYS A 249 -16.00 -5.41 9.41
C LYS A 249 -16.86 -6.40 8.63
N GLY A 250 -16.27 -7.45 8.08
CA GLY A 250 -16.96 -8.39 7.19
C GLY A 250 -17.44 -7.70 5.91
N GLY A 251 -16.65 -6.78 5.37
CA GLY A 251 -16.96 -6.08 4.11
C GLY A 251 -16.32 -6.71 2.87
N VAL A 252 -15.20 -7.45 3.04
CA VAL A 252 -14.49 -8.10 1.94
C VAL A 252 -14.02 -9.51 2.29
N TRP A 253 -14.13 -10.41 1.31
CA TRP A 253 -13.57 -11.76 1.29
C TRP A 253 -12.60 -11.87 0.12
N VAL A 254 -11.40 -12.39 0.38
CA VAL A 254 -10.33 -12.43 -0.62
C VAL A 254 -9.93 -13.87 -0.87
N SER A 255 -9.93 -14.29 -2.14
CA SER A 255 -9.46 -15.60 -2.56
C SER A 255 -8.90 -15.54 -3.99
N ALA A 256 -7.95 -16.42 -4.29
CA ALA A 256 -7.42 -16.58 -5.64
C ALA A 256 -8.35 -17.44 -6.51
N LEU A 257 -8.27 -17.26 -7.83
CA LEU A 257 -8.75 -18.20 -8.83
C LEU A 257 -7.55 -18.80 -9.57
N THR A 258 -7.66 -20.02 -10.06
CA THR A 258 -6.69 -20.56 -11.04
C THR A 258 -6.94 -20.01 -12.43
N ASP A 259 -5.93 -20.09 -13.31
CA ASP A 259 -6.06 -19.65 -14.71
C ASP A 259 -7.20 -20.40 -15.42
N GLU A 260 -7.39 -21.69 -15.14
CA GLU A 260 -8.50 -22.48 -15.70
C GLU A 260 -9.87 -22.03 -15.18
N GLU A 261 -9.95 -21.60 -13.92
CA GLU A 261 -11.20 -21.05 -13.36
C GLU A 261 -11.52 -19.69 -13.97
N ILE A 262 -10.51 -18.82 -14.15
CA ILE A 262 -10.64 -17.52 -14.83
C ILE A 262 -11.13 -17.73 -16.26
N GLU A 263 -10.53 -18.65 -17.02
CA GLU A 263 -10.95 -18.98 -18.38
C GLU A 263 -12.37 -19.55 -18.42
N ALA A 264 -12.72 -20.43 -17.48
CA ALA A 264 -14.04 -21.06 -17.42
C ALA A 264 -15.17 -20.08 -17.07
N ILE A 265 -14.91 -19.08 -16.23
CA ILE A 265 -15.86 -17.99 -15.94
C ILE A 265 -15.97 -17.06 -17.15
N GLY A 266 -14.84 -16.74 -17.78
CA GLY A 266 -14.77 -15.82 -18.92
C GLY A 266 -15.03 -14.35 -18.52
N GLY A 267 -14.86 -13.44 -19.48
CA GLY A 267 -15.13 -12.01 -19.25
C GLY A 267 -14.15 -11.30 -18.31
N SER A 268 -12.97 -11.87 -18.07
CA SER A 268 -11.90 -11.28 -17.24
C SER A 268 -12.38 -10.92 -15.82
N PRO A 269 -12.81 -11.91 -15.01
CA PRO A 269 -13.47 -11.66 -13.72
C PRO A 269 -12.64 -10.77 -12.79
N ALA A 270 -13.32 -9.78 -12.23
CA ALA A 270 -12.78 -8.77 -11.31
C ALA A 270 -13.45 -8.82 -9.92
N GLY A 271 -14.30 -9.80 -9.67
CA GLY A 271 -14.92 -10.02 -8.37
C GLY A 271 -16.44 -9.96 -8.42
N ILE A 272 -17.01 -10.24 -7.25
CA ILE A 272 -18.46 -10.26 -7.04
C ILE A 272 -18.78 -9.20 -5.99
N PHE A 273 -19.75 -8.34 -6.29
CA PHE A 273 -20.20 -7.25 -5.45
C PHE A 273 -21.65 -7.54 -5.05
N VAL A 274 -21.84 -7.92 -3.80
CA VAL A 274 -23.18 -8.16 -3.27
C VAL A 274 -23.79 -6.85 -2.81
N VAL A 275 -24.81 -6.40 -3.51
CA VAL A 275 -25.63 -5.23 -3.18
C VAL A 275 -26.77 -5.69 -2.30
N THR A 276 -26.80 -5.21 -1.04
CA THR A 276 -27.93 -5.43 -0.13
C THR A 276 -28.71 -4.13 -0.01
N ASP A 277 -29.98 -4.13 -0.42
CA ASP A 277 -30.91 -3.03 -0.22
C ASP A 277 -31.93 -3.42 0.87
N LYS A 278 -31.79 -2.81 2.06
CA LYS A 278 -32.67 -3.08 3.20
C LYS A 278 -34.05 -2.47 3.03
N ASN A 279 -34.20 -1.44 2.20
CA ASN A 279 -35.48 -0.79 1.95
C ASN A 279 -36.35 -1.64 1.03
N ALA A 280 -35.73 -2.21 -0.01
CA ALA A 280 -36.39 -3.15 -0.91
C ALA A 280 -36.45 -4.59 -0.36
N GLY A 281 -35.60 -4.92 0.61
CA GLY A 281 -35.47 -6.29 1.12
C GLY A 281 -34.83 -7.23 0.10
N THR A 282 -33.94 -6.71 -0.75
CA THR A 282 -33.31 -7.45 -1.86
C THR A 282 -31.81 -7.58 -1.65
N MET A 283 -31.26 -8.65 -2.22
CA MET A 283 -29.82 -8.88 -2.25
C MET A 283 -29.43 -9.44 -3.61
N GLN A 284 -28.47 -8.78 -4.27
CA GLN A 284 -28.02 -9.15 -5.62
C GLN A 284 -26.51 -9.30 -5.64
N ALA A 285 -26.02 -10.42 -6.18
CA ALA A 285 -24.62 -10.61 -6.52
C ALA A 285 -24.37 -10.08 -7.94
N VAL A 286 -23.64 -8.97 -8.03
CA VAL A 286 -23.21 -8.35 -9.29
C VAL A 286 -21.79 -8.82 -9.58
N VAL A 287 -21.61 -9.58 -10.66
CA VAL A 287 -20.33 -10.16 -11.05
C VAL A 287 -19.73 -9.30 -12.14
N LEU A 288 -18.57 -8.69 -11.88
CA LEU A 288 -17.91 -7.80 -12.82
C LEU A 288 -16.63 -8.42 -13.38
N GLY A 289 -16.32 -8.03 -14.60
CA GLY A 289 -15.04 -8.21 -15.25
C GLY A 289 -14.30 -6.90 -15.47
N PHE A 290 -12.98 -6.95 -15.51
CA PHE A 290 -12.12 -5.83 -15.87
C PHE A 290 -11.03 -6.29 -16.84
N ASP A 291 -10.94 -5.65 -18.01
CA ASP A 291 -10.01 -6.07 -19.06
C ASP A 291 -8.78 -5.15 -19.14
N PHE A 292 -7.63 -5.68 -18.70
CA PHE A 292 -6.36 -4.98 -18.75
C PHE A 292 -5.80 -4.81 -20.17
N ASP A 293 -6.19 -5.66 -21.12
CA ASP A 293 -5.76 -5.54 -22.51
C ASP A 293 -6.51 -4.41 -23.23
N VAL A 294 -7.77 -4.17 -22.86
CA VAL A 294 -8.53 -3.00 -23.35
C VAL A 294 -7.86 -1.69 -22.95
N VAL A 295 -7.50 -1.52 -21.67
CA VAL A 295 -6.78 -0.30 -21.22
C VAL A 295 -5.38 -0.22 -21.84
N ARG A 296 -4.64 -1.33 -21.93
CA ARG A 296 -3.30 -1.35 -22.57
C ARG A 296 -3.38 -0.84 -24.01
N ALA A 297 -4.37 -1.33 -24.77
CA ALA A 297 -4.59 -0.91 -26.14
C ALA A 297 -5.01 0.57 -26.24
N GLU A 298 -5.89 1.04 -25.34
CA GLU A 298 -6.34 2.43 -25.30
C GLU A 298 -5.20 3.40 -24.96
N CYS A 299 -4.35 3.04 -24.00
CA CYS A 299 -3.26 3.90 -23.52
C CYS A 299 -1.98 3.79 -24.36
N GLY A 300 -1.96 2.95 -25.40
CA GLY A 300 -0.81 2.76 -26.27
C GLY A 300 0.40 2.09 -25.59
N ALA A 301 0.20 1.40 -24.47
CA ALA A 301 1.26 0.66 -23.80
C ALA A 301 1.62 -0.59 -24.61
N LYS A 302 2.91 -0.82 -24.82
CA LYS A 302 3.42 -1.92 -25.63
C LYS A 302 3.89 -3.09 -24.76
N GLU A 303 4.05 -4.25 -25.37
CA GLU A 303 4.50 -5.46 -24.67
C GLU A 303 5.99 -5.35 -24.31
N GLU A 304 6.78 -4.73 -25.18
CA GLU A 304 8.21 -4.50 -25.01
C GLU A 304 8.56 -3.33 -24.08
N ASP A 305 7.58 -2.51 -23.69
CA ASP A 305 7.81 -1.38 -22.80
C ASP A 305 8.25 -1.87 -21.41
N PRO A 306 9.23 -1.21 -20.77
CA PRO A 306 9.51 -1.43 -19.35
C PRO A 306 8.24 -1.34 -18.50
N ALA A 307 8.19 -2.15 -17.45
CA ALA A 307 7.00 -2.25 -16.60
C ALA A 307 6.55 -0.91 -16.00
N TRP A 308 7.47 0.02 -15.71
CA TRP A 308 7.12 1.34 -15.18
C TRP A 308 6.46 2.24 -16.24
N ILE A 309 6.82 2.11 -17.52
CA ILE A 309 6.20 2.84 -18.64
C ILE A 309 4.78 2.34 -18.84
N SER A 310 4.65 1.04 -19.12
CA SER A 310 3.36 0.42 -19.44
C SER A 310 2.34 0.62 -18.32
N LYS A 311 2.75 0.43 -17.06
CA LYS A 311 1.86 0.65 -15.91
C LYS A 311 1.45 2.11 -15.75
N TYR A 312 2.38 3.06 -15.84
CA TYR A 312 2.03 4.47 -15.67
C TYR A 312 1.16 5.02 -16.82
N LEU A 313 1.37 4.55 -18.06
CA LEU A 313 0.48 4.88 -19.18
C LEU A 313 -0.96 4.40 -18.93
N MET A 314 -1.12 3.17 -18.43
CA MET A 314 -2.43 2.64 -18.07
C MET A 314 -3.07 3.45 -16.94
N ASP A 315 -2.30 3.81 -15.90
CA ASP A 315 -2.78 4.65 -14.81
C ASP A 315 -3.24 6.03 -15.29
N ARG A 316 -2.42 6.72 -16.10
CA ARG A 316 -2.78 8.00 -16.71
C ARG A 316 -4.04 7.90 -17.57
N CYS A 317 -4.23 6.78 -18.26
CA CYS A 317 -5.44 6.50 -19.02
C CYS A 317 -6.66 6.33 -18.11
N LEU A 318 -6.53 5.57 -17.02
CA LEU A 318 -7.61 5.30 -16.07
C LEU A 318 -7.89 6.49 -15.13
N MET A 319 -7.04 7.52 -15.09
CA MET A 319 -7.36 8.79 -14.44
C MET A 319 -8.37 9.63 -15.23
N ASP A 320 -8.44 9.48 -16.55
CA ASP A 320 -9.42 10.21 -17.37
C ASP A 320 -10.74 9.44 -17.44
N ARG A 321 -11.77 9.98 -16.79
CA ARG A 321 -13.14 9.43 -16.76
C ARG A 321 -13.70 9.10 -18.15
N LYS A 322 -13.26 9.83 -19.20
CA LYS A 322 -13.71 9.60 -20.58
C LYS A 322 -13.31 8.22 -21.10
N ASN A 323 -12.27 7.61 -20.53
CA ASN A 323 -11.79 6.30 -20.93
C ASN A 323 -12.55 5.16 -20.25
N TRP A 324 -13.36 5.43 -19.23
CA TRP A 324 -13.99 4.38 -18.43
C TRP A 324 -15.18 3.71 -19.14
N ASP A 325 -15.82 4.41 -20.07
CA ASP A 325 -16.96 3.89 -20.85
C ASP A 325 -16.49 3.10 -22.09
N LYS A 326 -15.20 2.78 -22.19
CA LYS A 326 -14.64 1.99 -23.28
C LYS A 326 -15.27 0.59 -23.26
N GLU A 327 -15.84 0.19 -24.39
CA GLU A 327 -16.45 -1.13 -24.56
C GLU A 327 -15.49 -2.24 -24.15
N GLY A 328 -15.95 -3.12 -23.26
CA GLY A 328 -15.16 -4.25 -22.74
C GLY A 328 -14.26 -3.93 -21.55
N LEU A 329 -14.05 -2.65 -21.19
CA LEU A 329 -13.19 -2.30 -20.06
C LEU A 329 -13.75 -2.80 -18.73
N VAL A 330 -15.02 -2.50 -18.44
CA VAL A 330 -15.80 -3.08 -17.35
C VAL A 330 -16.95 -3.85 -17.97
N THR A 331 -17.11 -5.12 -17.59
CA THR A 331 -18.18 -5.98 -18.11
C THR A 331 -19.03 -6.49 -16.96
N GLU A 332 -20.35 -6.35 -17.06
CA GLU A 332 -21.28 -7.08 -16.19
C GLU A 332 -21.38 -8.53 -16.69
N ILE A 333 -20.74 -9.46 -15.98
CA ILE A 333 -20.73 -10.89 -16.33
C ILE A 333 -22.07 -11.53 -15.98
N ALA A 334 -22.59 -11.22 -14.79
CA ALA A 334 -23.87 -11.74 -14.30
C ALA A 334 -24.43 -10.85 -13.18
N VAL A 335 -25.76 -10.86 -13.04
CA VAL A 335 -26.48 -10.32 -11.88
C VAL A 335 -27.43 -11.41 -11.39
N ILE A 336 -27.29 -11.79 -10.13
CA ILE A 336 -28.00 -12.93 -9.54
C ILE A 336 -28.66 -12.48 -8.25
N ASP A 337 -29.98 -12.63 -8.15
CA ASP A 337 -30.68 -12.48 -6.88
C ASP A 337 -30.26 -13.61 -5.94
N ILE A 338 -29.82 -13.26 -4.73
CA ILE A 338 -29.38 -14.23 -3.72
C ILE A 338 -30.14 -14.03 -2.42
N ASP A 339 -30.15 -15.06 -1.58
CA ASP A 339 -30.67 -15.00 -0.22
C ASP A 339 -29.56 -14.99 0.83
N GLU A 340 -29.95 -14.85 2.10
CA GLU A 340 -29.02 -14.82 3.23
C GLU A 340 -28.23 -16.12 3.37
N ASP A 341 -28.84 -17.27 3.09
CA ASP A 341 -28.19 -18.58 3.15
C ASP A 341 -27.08 -18.70 2.08
N THR A 342 -27.34 -18.24 0.86
CA THR A 342 -26.36 -18.16 -0.23
C THR A 342 -25.20 -17.24 0.16
N LEU A 343 -25.48 -16.06 0.70
CA LEU A 343 -24.43 -15.15 1.18
C LEU A 343 -23.59 -15.80 2.29
N ILE A 344 -24.22 -16.49 3.24
CA ILE A 344 -23.51 -17.20 4.32
C ILE A 344 -22.60 -18.29 3.75
N GLU A 345 -23.05 -19.03 2.73
CA GLU A 345 -22.25 -20.05 2.04
C GLU A 345 -21.04 -19.43 1.34
N MET A 346 -21.23 -18.34 0.58
CA MET A 346 -20.14 -17.63 -0.10
C MET A 346 -19.06 -17.15 0.89
N LYS A 347 -19.44 -16.79 2.12
CA LYS A 347 -18.54 -16.32 3.18
C LYS A 347 -17.73 -17.44 3.84
N GLN A 348 -18.06 -18.71 3.62
CA GLN A 348 -17.36 -19.82 4.27
C GLN A 348 -15.93 -19.99 3.76
N ALA A 349 -15.03 -20.33 4.67
CA ALA A 349 -13.66 -20.66 4.31
C ALA A 349 -13.62 -21.88 3.35
N GLY A 350 -12.94 -21.74 2.21
CA GLY A 350 -12.81 -22.79 1.21
C GLY A 350 -13.98 -22.89 0.23
N ALA A 351 -15.03 -22.06 0.36
CA ALA A 351 -16.03 -21.91 -0.68
C ALA A 351 -15.47 -21.09 -1.84
N ASN A 352 -15.73 -21.54 -3.08
CA ASN A 352 -15.52 -20.70 -4.26
C ASN A 352 -16.86 -19.99 -4.56
N PRO A 353 -16.95 -18.65 -4.42
CA PRO A 353 -18.22 -17.94 -4.58
C PRO A 353 -18.80 -18.06 -5.99
N TYR A 354 -17.98 -18.27 -7.02
CA TYR A 354 -18.49 -18.54 -8.38
C TYR A 354 -19.14 -19.91 -8.51
N VAL A 355 -18.68 -20.91 -7.76
CA VAL A 355 -19.34 -22.23 -7.71
C VAL A 355 -20.68 -22.12 -6.98
N VAL A 356 -20.73 -21.39 -5.86
CA VAL A 356 -21.96 -21.14 -5.10
C VAL A 356 -23.01 -20.44 -5.97
N LEU A 357 -22.58 -19.46 -6.78
CA LEU A 357 -23.44 -18.76 -7.73
C LEU A 357 -23.77 -19.57 -9.01
N GLY A 358 -23.22 -20.78 -9.18
CA GLY A 358 -23.44 -21.60 -10.36
C GLY A 358 -22.76 -21.09 -11.65
N LEU A 359 -21.79 -20.18 -11.53
CA LEU A 359 -21.01 -19.60 -12.63
C LEU A 359 -19.75 -20.41 -12.95
N LEU A 360 -19.35 -21.32 -12.07
CA LEU A 360 -18.19 -22.19 -12.26
C LEU A 360 -18.57 -23.63 -11.90
N ASN A 361 -18.24 -24.57 -12.80
CA ASN A 361 -18.43 -25.99 -12.53
C ASN A 361 -17.24 -26.55 -11.74
N PRO A 362 -17.45 -27.21 -10.59
CA PRO A 362 -16.35 -27.73 -9.77
C PRO A 362 -15.59 -28.91 -10.40
N ALA A 363 -16.06 -29.43 -11.54
CA ALA A 363 -15.49 -30.58 -12.24
C ALA A 363 -14.39 -30.17 -13.25
N GLY A 364 -13.27 -29.66 -12.74
CA GLY A 364 -12.04 -29.41 -13.51
C GLY A 364 -10.78 -30.08 -12.96
N ASN A 365 -10.81 -30.61 -11.73
CA ASN A 365 -9.63 -31.16 -11.04
C ASN A 365 -9.78 -32.63 -10.62
N VAL A 366 -10.32 -33.48 -11.50
CA VAL A 366 -10.22 -34.93 -11.35
C VAL A 366 -9.30 -35.47 -12.44
N ASN A 367 -8.00 -35.49 -12.15
CA ASN A 367 -7.09 -36.36 -12.88
C ASN A 367 -7.54 -37.80 -12.58
N PRO A 368 -8.07 -38.59 -13.54
CA PRO A 368 -8.52 -39.92 -13.22
C PRO A 368 -7.29 -40.75 -12.87
N SER A 369 -7.25 -41.17 -11.61
CA SER A 369 -6.30 -42.12 -11.07
C SER A 369 -5.95 -43.19 -12.10
N ARG A 370 -4.66 -43.33 -12.43
CA ARG A 370 -4.12 -44.53 -13.05
C ARG A 370 -4.32 -45.72 -12.11
N ASN A 371 -5.51 -46.31 -12.13
CA ASN A 371 -5.75 -47.66 -11.65
C ASN A 371 -5.86 -48.58 -12.87
N GLY A 372 -4.70 -48.87 -13.47
CA GLY A 372 -4.50 -50.06 -14.28
C GLY A 372 -3.89 -51.14 -13.39
N PHE A 373 -4.60 -52.25 -13.21
CA PHE A 373 -4.19 -53.42 -12.44
C PHE A 373 -2.80 -53.98 -12.82
N PRO A 374 -2.11 -54.68 -11.90
CA PRO A 374 -0.74 -55.15 -12.09
C PRO A 374 -0.71 -56.41 -12.97
N GLY A 375 0.11 -56.35 -14.03
CA GLY A 375 0.24 -57.45 -14.98
C GLY A 375 1.67 -57.62 -15.49
N ILE A 376 2.46 -58.37 -14.72
CA ILE A 376 3.52 -59.30 -15.16
C ILE A 376 4.73 -58.67 -15.87
N GLY A 377 5.88 -58.81 -15.21
CA GLY A 377 7.14 -58.17 -15.54
C GLY A 377 7.78 -58.56 -16.87
N ARG A 378 8.73 -57.70 -17.29
CA ARG A 378 10.02 -58.19 -17.77
C ARG A 378 11.12 -57.18 -17.51
N TRP A 379 12.20 -57.73 -16.99
CA TRP A 379 13.46 -57.13 -16.62
C TRP A 379 14.31 -56.69 -17.81
N MET A 380 15.22 -55.75 -17.51
CA MET A 380 16.52 -55.46 -18.10
C MET A 380 16.66 -54.52 -19.31
N ASN A 381 17.05 -53.28 -18.98
CA ASN A 381 18.39 -52.69 -19.16
C ASN A 381 19.05 -52.55 -20.54
N LYS A 382 19.65 -51.34 -20.69
CA LYS A 382 20.87 -50.94 -21.40
C LYS A 382 20.80 -50.45 -22.86
N SER A 383 20.81 -49.12 -22.97
CA SER A 383 21.90 -48.27 -23.49
C SER A 383 22.53 -48.50 -24.87
N LYS A 384 22.68 -47.38 -25.58
CA LYS A 384 23.65 -47.01 -26.65
C LYS A 384 23.36 -47.50 -28.08
N ALA A 385 23.04 -46.55 -28.96
CA ALA A 385 23.96 -45.98 -29.94
C ALA A 385 23.48 -44.57 -30.32
#